data_AF-A0AAW7F6I0-F1
#
_entry.id   AF-A0AAW7F6I0-F1
#
_cell.length_a   1.000
_cell.length_b   1.000
_cell.length_c   1.000
_cell.angle_alpha   90.00
_cell.angle_beta   90.00
_cell.angle_gamma   90.00
#
_symmetry.space_group_name_H-M   'P 1'
#
loop_
_entity.id
_entity.type
_entity.pdbx_description
1 polymer ?
#
loop_
_entity_poly.entity_id
_entity_poly.type
_entity_poly.pdbx_seq_one_letter_code
_entity_poly.pdbx_strand_id
1 'polypeptide(L)'
;DRTWRASPRPKPAVDGPQSAIVTGPAGEEIFCDEHGRVRVRFHWDRYCPGNEDSSCWVRVSQAWAGAGFGNLAIPRVGQEVIVDFLNGDPDQPIIMGRTYHQDNRSPGSLPGTKTQMTIRSKTYKGGGF
;
A
#
# COMPACT_ATOMS: atom_id res chain seq x y z
N ASP A 1 32.79 17.80 -33.96
CA ASP A 1 31.89 18.23 -32.87
C ASP A 1 31.33 17.05 -32.10
N ARG A 2 31.70 16.90 -30.82
CA ARG A 2 31.06 15.94 -29.91
C ARG A 2 30.21 16.71 -28.92
N THR A 3 28.92 16.45 -28.89
CA THR A 3 28.02 17.08 -27.95
C THR A 3 28.35 16.61 -26.53
N TRP A 4 28.65 17.54 -25.64
CA TRP A 4 28.94 17.22 -24.24
C TRP A 4 27.71 16.60 -23.54
N ARG A 5 27.98 15.67 -22.62
CA ARG A 5 27.02 15.05 -21.70
C ARG A 5 27.66 14.94 -20.33
N ALA A 6 26.91 15.25 -19.27
CA ALA A 6 27.38 15.12 -17.90
C ALA A 6 27.54 13.63 -17.51
N SER A 7 28.49 13.34 -16.63
CA SER A 7 28.58 12.04 -15.97
C SER A 7 27.41 11.86 -15.00
N PRO A 8 26.71 10.72 -15.02
CA PRO A 8 25.60 10.47 -14.11
C PRO A 8 26.09 10.34 -12.66
N ARG A 9 25.30 10.87 -11.72
CA ARG A 9 25.51 10.63 -10.28
C ARG A 9 24.91 9.28 -9.87
N PRO A 10 25.35 8.68 -8.75
CA PRO A 10 24.70 7.50 -8.19
C PRO A 10 23.19 7.75 -7.97
N LYS A 11 22.36 6.78 -8.36
CA LYS A 11 20.91 6.85 -8.10
C LYS A 11 20.64 6.61 -6.60
N PRO A 12 19.75 7.37 -5.96
CA PRO A 12 19.29 7.05 -4.61
C PRO A 12 18.70 5.64 -4.55
N ALA A 13 18.96 4.94 -3.46
CA ALA A 13 18.46 3.60 -3.23
C ALA A 13 17.77 3.52 -1.85
N VAL A 14 16.76 2.66 -1.76
CA VAL A 14 16.09 2.32 -0.52
C VAL A 14 16.59 0.96 -0.06
N ASP A 15 17.14 0.90 1.15
CA ASP A 15 17.79 -0.32 1.67
C ASP A 15 16.79 -1.43 2.05
N GLY A 16 15.51 -1.10 2.21
CA GLY A 16 14.48 -2.08 2.52
C GLY A 16 13.06 -1.52 2.58
N PRO A 17 12.07 -2.39 2.86
CA PRO A 17 10.67 -2.00 2.86
C PRO A 17 10.33 -0.98 3.93
N GLN A 18 9.30 -0.17 3.66
CA GLN A 18 8.82 0.87 4.55
C GLN A 18 7.31 0.77 4.73
N SER A 19 6.79 1.25 5.87
CA SER A 19 5.36 1.43 6.05
C SER A 19 4.86 2.69 5.36
N ALA A 20 3.63 2.65 4.86
CA ALA A 20 2.91 3.79 4.31
C ALA A 20 1.41 3.65 4.59
N ILE A 21 0.69 4.77 4.56
CA ILE A 21 -0.76 4.80 4.77
C ILE A 21 -1.47 4.95 3.44
N VAL A 22 -2.47 4.11 3.17
CA VAL A 22 -3.29 4.22 1.95
C VAL A 22 -4.13 5.49 1.99
N THR A 23 -4.17 6.23 0.88
CA THR A 23 -4.89 7.50 0.76
C THR A 23 -5.95 7.45 -0.33
N GLY A 24 -6.87 8.41 -0.30
CA GLY A 24 -7.93 8.55 -1.29
C GLY A 24 -8.73 9.85 -1.08
N PRO A 25 -9.77 10.08 -1.90
CA PRO A 25 -10.65 11.23 -1.77
C PRO A 25 -11.32 11.31 -0.40
N ALA A 26 -11.66 12.53 0.02
CA ALA A 26 -12.39 12.75 1.26
C ALA A 26 -13.73 11.99 1.27
N GLY A 27 -14.00 11.26 2.36
CA GLY A 27 -15.23 10.47 2.53
C GLY A 27 -15.25 9.12 1.82
N GLU A 28 -14.15 8.74 1.14
CA GLU A 28 -14.06 7.45 0.46
C GLU A 28 -13.32 6.41 1.33
N GLU A 29 -13.85 5.18 1.39
CA GLU A 29 -13.20 4.09 2.12
C GLU A 29 -12.28 3.26 1.21
N ILE A 30 -12.59 3.19 -0.09
CA ILE A 30 -11.85 2.37 -1.05
C ILE A 30 -11.55 3.22 -2.28
N PHE A 31 -10.26 3.43 -2.56
CA PHE A 31 -9.81 4.17 -3.73
C PHE A 31 -8.77 3.36 -4.49
N CYS A 32 -9.19 2.75 -5.60
CA CYS A 32 -8.33 1.97 -6.48
C CYS A 32 -8.66 2.20 -7.95
N ASP A 33 -7.72 1.87 -8.83
CA ASP A 33 -7.94 1.88 -10.28
C ASP A 33 -8.32 0.49 -10.83
N GLU A 34 -8.43 0.40 -12.16
CA GLU A 34 -8.79 -0.82 -12.90
C GLU A 34 -7.83 -2.01 -12.70
N HIS A 35 -6.63 -1.77 -12.16
CA HIS A 35 -5.64 -2.80 -11.86
C HIS A 35 -5.57 -3.14 -10.37
N GLY A 36 -6.47 -2.59 -9.55
CA GLY A 36 -6.44 -2.76 -8.10
C GLY A 36 -5.24 -2.09 -7.43
N ARG A 37 -4.64 -1.09 -8.09
CA ARG A 37 -3.59 -0.27 -7.50
C ARG A 37 -4.20 0.74 -6.54
N VAL A 38 -3.45 1.15 -5.52
CA VAL A 38 -3.87 2.18 -4.56
C VAL A 38 -2.84 3.31 -4.53
N ARG A 39 -3.20 4.44 -3.91
CA ARG A 39 -2.25 5.51 -3.60
C ARG A 39 -1.91 5.48 -2.12
N VAL A 40 -0.72 5.94 -1.78
CA VAL A 40 -0.18 5.89 -0.42
C VAL A 40 0.51 7.20 -0.07
N ARG A 41 0.61 7.46 1.22
CA ARG A 41 1.46 8.50 1.79
C ARG A 41 2.53 7.85 2.65
N PHE A 42 3.79 8.12 2.32
CA PHE A 42 4.92 7.72 3.14
C PHE A 42 5.08 8.66 4.34
N HIS A 43 5.62 8.14 5.44
CA HIS A 43 5.80 8.93 6.67
C HIS A 43 6.80 10.08 6.53
N TRP A 44 7.77 9.95 5.63
CA TRP A 44 8.76 11.00 5.33
C TRP A 44 8.22 12.08 4.38
N ASP A 45 7.03 11.90 3.81
CA ASP A 45 6.45 12.88 2.89
C ASP A 45 5.76 14.01 3.66
N ARG A 46 6.41 15.19 3.62
CA ARG A 46 6.00 16.43 4.28
C ARG A 46 5.06 17.28 3.43
N TYR A 47 5.04 17.07 2.12
CA TYR A 47 4.32 17.94 1.19
C TYR A 47 3.06 17.26 0.62
N CYS A 48 2.99 15.94 0.76
CA CYS A 48 1.82 15.17 0.38
C CYS A 48 0.56 15.60 1.17
N PRO A 49 -0.54 15.93 0.47
CA PRO A 49 -1.80 16.34 1.09
C PRO A 49 -2.50 15.20 1.87
N GLY A 50 -2.13 13.94 1.62
CA GLY A 50 -2.79 12.78 2.23
C GLY A 50 -4.16 12.46 1.62
N ASN A 51 -4.41 12.89 0.39
CA ASN A 51 -5.66 12.68 -0.34
C ASN A 51 -5.43 11.84 -1.62
N GLU A 52 -6.33 11.93 -2.60
CA GLU A 52 -6.22 11.27 -3.89
C GLU A 52 -4.94 11.61 -4.67
N ASP A 53 -4.27 12.73 -4.43
CA ASP A 53 -3.06 13.18 -5.14
C ASP A 53 -1.75 12.81 -4.44
N SER A 54 -1.81 11.93 -3.44
CA SER A 54 -0.67 11.64 -2.56
C SER A 54 0.54 10.98 -3.23
N SER A 55 0.32 10.08 -4.19
CA SER A 55 1.38 9.34 -4.87
C SER A 55 0.97 8.91 -6.27
N CYS A 56 1.89 8.26 -6.99
CA CYS A 56 1.52 7.43 -8.14
C CYS A 56 0.66 6.24 -7.71
N TRP A 57 0.08 5.54 -8.69
CA TRP A 57 -0.61 4.29 -8.46
C TRP A 57 0.38 3.16 -8.16
N VAL A 58 0.26 2.57 -6.96
CA VAL A 58 1.14 1.51 -6.47
C VAL A 58 0.44 0.15 -6.57
N ARG A 59 1.12 -0.81 -7.20
CA ARG A 59 0.62 -2.20 -7.31
C ARG A 59 0.60 -2.88 -5.96
N VAL A 60 -0.37 -3.75 -5.78
CA VAL A 60 -0.60 -4.48 -4.52
C VAL A 60 -0.42 -5.97 -4.75
N SER A 61 0.55 -6.56 -4.05
CA SER A 61 0.73 -8.01 -3.98
C SER A 61 -0.54 -8.67 -3.45
N GLN A 62 -0.96 -9.76 -4.11
CA GLN A 62 -2.11 -10.57 -3.73
C GLN A 62 -1.66 -11.98 -3.38
N ALA A 63 -2.45 -12.68 -2.56
CA ALA A 63 -2.14 -14.06 -2.19
C ALA A 63 -2.13 -15.01 -3.40
N TRP A 64 -2.95 -14.73 -4.41
CA TRP A 64 -2.99 -15.47 -5.68
C TRP A 64 -3.55 -14.58 -6.77
N ALA A 65 -2.82 -14.39 -7.87
CA ALA A 65 -3.26 -13.58 -9.00
C ALA A 65 -3.02 -14.35 -10.32
N GLY A 66 -4.11 -14.78 -10.95
CA GLY A 66 -4.14 -15.37 -12.28
C GLY A 66 -4.87 -14.48 -13.29
N ALA A 67 -4.81 -14.84 -14.57
CA ALA A 67 -5.52 -14.11 -15.63
C ALA A 67 -7.04 -14.30 -15.48
N GLY A 68 -7.70 -13.37 -14.79
CA GLY A 68 -9.15 -13.38 -14.55
C GLY A 68 -9.62 -14.24 -13.37
N PHE A 69 -8.71 -14.73 -12.51
CA PHE A 69 -9.04 -15.52 -11.33
C PHE A 69 -8.03 -15.30 -10.20
N GLY A 70 -8.39 -15.68 -8.97
CA GLY A 70 -7.51 -15.62 -7.80
C GLY A 70 -8.18 -14.94 -6.61
N ASN A 71 -7.35 -14.38 -5.73
CA ASN A 71 -7.77 -13.62 -4.57
C ASN A 71 -7.51 -12.12 -4.79
N LEU A 72 -8.49 -11.28 -4.50
CA LEU A 72 -8.35 -9.83 -4.58
C LEU A 72 -8.86 -9.20 -3.29
N ALA A 73 -7.94 -8.66 -2.50
CA ALA A 73 -8.25 -7.83 -1.35
C ALA A 73 -7.59 -6.47 -1.54
N ILE A 74 -8.39 -5.41 -1.72
CA ILE A 74 -7.89 -4.05 -1.93
C ILE A 74 -7.67 -3.37 -0.57
N PRO A 75 -6.47 -2.79 -0.33
CA PRO A 75 -6.22 -1.95 0.85
C PRO A 75 -7.18 -0.76 0.88
N ARG A 76 -7.78 -0.49 2.03
CA ARG A 76 -8.69 0.63 2.24
C ARG A 76 -7.95 1.89 2.66
N VAL A 77 -8.53 3.05 2.39
CA VAL A 77 -8.03 4.35 2.85
C VAL A 77 -7.83 4.31 4.36
N GLY A 78 -6.68 4.81 4.83
CA GLY A 78 -6.28 4.79 6.23
C GLY A 78 -5.59 3.51 6.71
N GLN A 79 -5.56 2.43 5.92
CA GLN A 79 -4.84 1.21 6.30
C GLN A 79 -3.32 1.36 6.10
N GLU A 80 -2.55 0.80 7.02
CA GLU A 80 -1.10 0.67 6.90
C GLU A 80 -0.74 -0.49 5.97
N VAL A 81 0.20 -0.24 5.06
CA VAL A 81 0.76 -1.20 4.12
C VAL A 81 2.28 -1.19 4.19
N ILE A 82 2.90 -2.32 3.84
CA ILE A 82 4.34 -2.44 3.67
C ILE A 82 4.67 -2.29 2.19
N VAL A 83 5.46 -1.28 1.87
CA VAL A 83 5.89 -0.92 0.52
C VAL A 83 7.37 -1.27 0.36
N ASP A 84 7.67 -2.09 -0.64
CA ASP A 84 9.02 -2.36 -1.09
C ASP A 84 9.30 -1.59 -2.40
N PHE A 85 10.55 -1.56 -2.82
CA PHE A 85 11.02 -0.77 -3.96
C PHE A 85 11.78 -1.68 -4.92
N LEU A 86 11.32 -1.80 -6.17
CA LEU A 86 11.92 -2.73 -7.14
C LEU A 86 13.37 -2.34 -7.42
N ASN A 87 14.30 -3.27 -7.15
CA ASN A 87 15.75 -3.03 -7.20
C ASN A 87 16.23 -1.90 -6.28
N GLY A 88 15.50 -1.62 -5.19
CA GLY A 88 15.77 -0.50 -4.29
C GLY A 88 15.46 0.87 -4.90
N ASP A 89 14.81 0.93 -6.06
CA ASP A 89 14.52 2.19 -6.76
C ASP A 89 13.34 2.93 -6.10
N PRO A 90 13.56 4.12 -5.48
CA PRO A 90 12.49 4.88 -4.83
C PRO A 90 11.35 5.27 -5.80
N ASP A 91 11.61 5.28 -7.10
CA ASP A 91 10.61 5.59 -8.14
C ASP A 91 9.74 4.37 -8.51
N GLN A 92 10.03 3.17 -7.98
CA GLN A 92 9.33 1.92 -8.31
C GLN A 92 8.73 1.21 -7.08
N PRO A 93 7.79 1.85 -6.37
CA PRO A 93 7.15 1.24 -5.22
C PRO A 93 6.23 0.06 -5.60
N ILE A 94 6.15 -0.93 -4.72
CA ILE A 94 5.20 -2.04 -4.76
C ILE A 94 4.77 -2.43 -3.35
N ILE A 95 3.46 -2.58 -3.12
CA ILE A 95 2.94 -3.01 -1.82
C ILE A 95 3.09 -4.52 -1.70
N MET A 96 3.81 -4.99 -0.68
CA MET A 96 4.13 -6.39 -0.45
C MET A 96 3.40 -7.01 0.74
N GLY A 97 2.87 -6.18 1.65
CA GLY A 97 2.26 -6.68 2.87
C GLY A 97 1.35 -5.69 3.57
N ARG A 98 0.73 -6.16 4.66
CA ARG A 98 -0.19 -5.43 5.53
C ARG A 98 0.06 -5.84 6.97
N THR A 99 -0.12 -4.91 7.88
CA THR A 99 0.14 -5.08 9.30
C THR A 99 -1.07 -4.60 10.11
N TYR A 100 -1.32 -5.28 11.23
CA TYR A 100 -2.19 -4.76 12.27
C TYR A 100 -1.34 -3.96 13.26
N HIS A 101 -1.92 -2.91 13.81
CA HIS A 101 -1.32 -2.06 14.84
C HIS A 101 -2.41 -1.59 15.82
N GLN A 102 -2.10 -0.60 16.66
CA GLN A 102 -3.00 -0.15 17.72
C GLN A 102 -4.37 0.34 17.22
N ASP A 103 -4.41 1.03 16.08
CA ASP A 103 -5.65 1.60 15.53
C ASP A 103 -6.30 0.68 14.49
N ASN A 104 -5.50 -0.11 13.78
CA ASN A 104 -5.97 -1.19 12.91
C ASN A 104 -5.75 -2.54 13.61
N ARG A 105 -6.65 -2.91 14.54
CA ARG A 105 -6.53 -4.14 15.34
C ARG A 105 -6.91 -5.38 14.52
N SER A 106 -6.26 -6.50 14.82
CA SER A 106 -6.61 -7.81 14.26
C SER A 106 -8.04 -8.23 14.64
N PRO A 107 -8.75 -8.98 13.78
CA PRO A 107 -10.01 -9.62 14.15
C PRO A 107 -9.87 -10.52 15.38
N GLY A 108 -10.91 -10.52 16.24
CA GLY A 108 -10.93 -11.30 17.47
C GLY A 108 -10.24 -10.61 18.64
N SER A 109 -9.96 -11.38 19.70
CA SER A 109 -9.42 -10.86 20.96
C SER A 109 -8.12 -11.57 21.29
N LEU A 110 -7.05 -11.23 20.57
CA LEU A 110 -5.70 -11.74 20.86
C LEU A 110 -5.19 -11.20 22.21
N PRO A 111 -4.47 -12.01 23.02
CA PRO A 111 -4.00 -13.38 22.72
C PRO A 111 -5.03 -14.51 22.98
N GLY A 112 -6.26 -14.19 23.41
CA GLY A 112 -7.29 -15.19 23.72
C GLY A 112 -7.71 -16.07 22.53
N THR A 113 -7.69 -15.52 21.31
CA THR A 113 -8.02 -16.24 20.07
C THR A 113 -6.80 -16.78 19.31
N LYS A 114 -5.65 -16.98 19.98
CA LYS A 114 -4.37 -17.36 19.32
C LYS A 114 -4.39 -18.67 18.53
N THR A 115 -5.37 -19.54 18.75
CA THR A 115 -5.52 -20.83 18.04
C THR A 115 -6.40 -20.74 16.80
N GLN A 116 -6.96 -19.56 16.50
CA GLN A 116 -7.91 -19.36 15.41
C GLN A 116 -7.23 -18.69 14.22
N MET A 117 -7.53 -19.18 13.02
CA MET A 117 -7.30 -18.45 11.76
C MET A 117 -8.60 -17.77 11.36
N THR A 118 -8.54 -16.54 10.85
CA THR A 118 -9.74 -15.75 10.51
C THR A 118 -9.56 -15.01 9.20
N ILE A 119 -10.57 -15.11 8.34
CA ILE A 119 -10.82 -14.20 7.22
C ILE A 119 -12.13 -13.48 7.54
N ARG A 120 -12.08 -12.16 7.66
CA ARG A 120 -13.24 -11.32 7.97
C ARG A 120 -13.22 -10.09 7.08
N SER A 121 -14.30 -9.86 6.34
CA SER A 121 -14.50 -8.66 5.53
C SER A 121 -15.04 -7.49 6.36
N LYS A 122 -15.29 -6.36 5.72
CA LYS A 122 -16.03 -5.23 6.28
C LYS A 122 -17.04 -4.74 5.26
N THR A 123 -18.29 -4.50 5.64
CA THR A 123 -19.26 -3.87 4.74
C THR A 123 -18.74 -2.49 4.31
N TYR A 124 -18.84 -2.17 3.01
CA TYR A 124 -18.44 -0.87 2.50
C TYR A 124 -19.39 0.22 2.99
N LYS A 125 -18.85 1.30 3.57
CA LYS A 125 -19.64 2.43 4.12
C LYS A 125 -20.75 2.00 5.09
N GLY A 126 -20.50 0.92 5.84
CA GLY A 126 -21.48 0.31 6.75
C GLY A 126 -20.84 -0.22 8.03
N GLY A 127 -21.68 -0.61 8.99
CA GLY A 127 -21.25 -1.11 10.31
C GLY A 127 -20.99 -2.63 10.38
N GLY A 128 -21.24 -3.38 9.31
CA GLY A 128 -21.12 -4.83 9.27
C GLY A 128 -19.73 -5.36 8.90
N PHE A 129 -19.56 -6.68 9.02
CA PHE A 129 -18.37 -7.42 8.61
C PHE A 129 -18.69 -8.37 7.45
#